data_AF-A0A6I1MW92-F1
#
_entry.id   AF-A0A6I1MW92-F1
#
_cell.length_a   1.000
_cell.length_b   1.000
_cell.length_c   1.000
_cell.angle_alpha   90.00
_cell.angle_beta   90.00
_cell.angle_gamma   90.00
#
_symmetry.space_group_name_H-M   'P 1'
#
loop_
_entity.id
_entity.type
_entity.pdbx_description
1 polymer ?
#
loop_
_entity_poly.entity_id
_entity_poly.type
_entity_poly.pdbx_seq_one_letter_code
_entity_poly.pdbx_strand_id
1 'polypeptide(L)'
;MNDALLQKQKNRFILLHKLYELTDGVAERHSIDIREIGVQLGMTSDLALNTFEYLKGEGLAKWMALGGYGTITHWGIKEVEDALVQRPTAHFPANIIILTNSPGATINAGVNNNTSTIFDQRNQQVKYQYNAAGNINLNSSTTKDDFIKQLDLLKTELKVAADAQAIDELLESKIRTLILEAIAEARKASPEKTSLVNYLKQANDSISSITSVAELAGSITNAYEWAKQFL
;
A
#
# COMPACT_ATOMS: atom_id res chain seq x y z
N MET A 1 -15.34 -14.84 11.79
CA MET A 1 -14.02 -15.45 11.47
C MET A 1 -13.15 -15.30 12.71
N ASN A 2 -12.31 -16.26 13.08
CA ASN A 2 -11.54 -16.19 14.33
C ASN A 2 -10.39 -15.17 14.19
N ASP A 3 -10.49 -14.02 14.87
CA ASP A 3 -9.54 -12.90 14.75
C ASP A 3 -8.08 -13.31 14.98
N ALA A 4 -7.85 -14.30 15.85
CA ALA A 4 -6.52 -14.84 16.12
C ALA A 4 -5.91 -15.58 14.92
N LEU A 5 -6.73 -16.23 14.09
CA LEU A 5 -6.26 -16.92 12.89
C LEU A 5 -5.88 -15.93 11.80
N LEU A 6 -6.70 -14.89 11.62
CA LEU A 6 -6.44 -13.82 10.65
C LEU A 6 -5.14 -13.09 10.98
N GLN A 7 -4.91 -12.77 12.26
CA GLN A 7 -3.66 -12.13 12.69
C GLN A 7 -2.43 -12.99 12.41
N LYS A 8 -2.53 -14.31 12.61
CA LYS A 8 -1.43 -15.25 12.27
C LYS A 8 -1.17 -15.27 10.77
N GLN A 9 -2.21 -15.31 9.93
CA GLN A 9 -2.07 -15.25 8.47
C GLN A 9 -1.40 -13.96 8.01
N LYS A 10 -1.83 -12.82 8.57
CA LYS A 10 -1.23 -11.50 8.31
C LYS A 10 0.26 -11.48 8.68
N ASN A 11 0.62 -11.96 9.86
CA ASN A 11 2.02 -11.99 10.30
C ASN A 11 2.88 -12.86 9.37
N ARG A 12 2.37 -14.02 8.95
CA ARG A 12 3.06 -14.91 8.00
C ARG A 12 3.33 -14.21 6.67
N PHE A 13 2.31 -13.56 6.11
CA PHE A 13 2.44 -12.85 4.85
C PHE A 13 3.44 -11.71 4.96
N ILE A 14 3.30 -10.82 5.94
CA ILE A 14 4.16 -9.64 6.09
C ILE A 14 5.62 -10.08 6.31
N LEU A 15 5.86 -11.12 7.12
CA LEU A 15 7.20 -11.63 7.31
C LEU A 15 7.79 -12.22 6.01
N LEU A 16 7.02 -13.04 5.29
CA LEU A 16 7.48 -13.65 4.03
C LEU A 16 7.74 -12.59 2.94
N HIS A 17 6.85 -11.61 2.81
CA HIS A 17 7.02 -10.47 1.91
C HIS A 17 8.28 -9.66 2.24
N LYS A 18 8.54 -9.43 3.54
CA LYS A 18 9.76 -8.72 3.94
C LYS A 18 11.03 -9.48 3.58
N LEU A 19 11.01 -10.81 3.67
CA LEU A 19 12.13 -11.65 3.21
C LEU A 19 12.29 -11.57 1.68
N TYR A 20 11.19 -11.56 0.92
CA TYR A 20 11.23 -11.36 -0.52
C TYR A 20 11.89 -10.01 -0.90
N GLU A 21 11.46 -8.91 -0.27
CA GLU A 21 12.05 -7.57 -0.48
C GLU A 21 13.56 -7.55 -0.21
N LEU A 22 13.99 -8.12 0.92
CA LEU A 22 15.40 -8.08 1.34
C LEU A 22 16.29 -9.00 0.51
N THR A 23 15.70 -9.96 -0.19
CA THR A 23 16.43 -10.87 -1.07
C THR A 23 16.35 -10.47 -2.54
N ASP A 24 15.60 -9.42 -2.87
CA ASP A 24 15.32 -9.01 -4.26
C ASP A 24 14.79 -10.19 -5.10
N GLY A 25 13.94 -11.02 -4.50
CA GLY A 25 13.42 -12.24 -5.14
C GLY A 25 14.47 -13.35 -5.39
N VAL A 26 15.66 -13.28 -4.78
CA VAL A 26 16.72 -14.28 -4.98
C VAL A 26 16.74 -15.30 -3.84
N ALA A 27 16.38 -16.54 -4.16
CA ALA A 27 16.28 -17.63 -3.19
C ALA A 27 17.63 -17.96 -2.52
N GLU A 28 17.57 -18.25 -1.22
CA GLU A 28 18.64 -18.93 -0.45
C GLU A 28 20.04 -18.27 -0.45
N ARG A 29 20.15 -17.00 -0.83
CA ARG A 29 21.45 -16.28 -0.84
C ARG A 29 21.74 -15.43 0.37
N HIS A 30 20.71 -14.96 1.06
CA HIS A 30 20.84 -13.99 2.14
C HIS A 30 20.61 -14.66 3.49
N SER A 31 21.50 -14.38 4.44
CA SER A 31 21.34 -14.76 5.85
C SER A 31 20.76 -13.59 6.61
N ILE A 32 19.53 -13.72 7.08
CA ILE A 32 18.73 -12.62 7.59
C ILE A 32 18.33 -12.90 9.05
N ASP A 33 18.59 -11.96 9.97
CA ASP A 33 18.13 -12.11 11.37
C ASP A 33 16.61 -11.91 11.47
N ILE A 34 15.91 -13.00 11.74
CA ILE A 34 14.45 -13.03 11.77
C ILE A 34 13.89 -12.25 12.96
N ARG A 35 14.63 -12.15 14.08
CA ARG A 35 14.17 -11.40 15.26
C ARG A 35 14.23 -9.91 14.99
N GLU A 36 15.30 -9.46 14.35
CA GLU A 36 15.48 -8.05 13.97
C GLU A 36 14.34 -7.59 13.04
N ILE A 37 14.07 -8.37 12.00
CA ILE A 37 12.94 -8.09 11.09
C ILE A 37 11.61 -8.15 11.83
N GLY A 38 11.43 -9.15 12.70
CA GLY A 38 10.26 -9.27 13.54
C GLY A 38 9.93 -7.96 14.26
N VAL A 39 10.94 -7.39 14.94
CA VAL A 39 10.81 -6.11 15.64
C VAL A 39 10.48 -4.97 14.67
N GLN A 40 11.13 -4.90 13.51
CA GLN A 40 10.82 -3.89 12.48
C GLN A 40 9.37 -3.97 11.99
N LEU A 41 8.79 -5.18 11.96
CA LEU A 41 7.40 -5.44 11.57
C LEU A 41 6.40 -5.31 12.73
N GLY A 42 6.84 -4.88 13.91
CA GLY A 42 6.00 -4.73 15.09
C GLY A 42 5.64 -6.05 15.79
N MET A 43 6.43 -7.10 15.57
CA MET A 43 6.31 -8.39 16.24
C MET A 43 7.31 -8.49 17.40
N THR A 44 6.99 -9.29 18.42
CA THR A 44 8.01 -9.71 19.39
C THR A 44 8.97 -10.71 18.74
N SER A 45 10.19 -10.82 19.26
CA SER A 45 11.18 -11.79 18.76
C SER A 45 10.62 -13.22 18.72
N ASP A 46 9.92 -13.65 19.78
CA ASP A 46 9.32 -14.99 19.84
C ASP A 46 8.19 -15.17 18.81
N LEU A 47 7.37 -14.14 18.59
CA LEU A 47 6.31 -14.18 17.59
C LEU A 47 6.90 -14.28 16.18
N ALA A 48 7.97 -13.55 15.89
CA ALA A 48 8.66 -13.59 14.60
C ALA A 48 9.28 -14.96 14.35
N LEU A 49 9.97 -15.53 15.34
CA LEU A 49 10.54 -16.88 15.25
C LEU A 49 9.46 -17.94 15.06
N ASN A 50 8.35 -17.89 15.82
CA ASN A 50 7.24 -18.82 15.66
C ASN A 50 6.54 -18.68 14.30
N THR A 51 6.42 -17.46 13.79
CA THR A 51 5.88 -17.19 12.46
C THR A 51 6.79 -17.76 11.38
N PHE A 52 8.10 -17.58 11.53
CA PHE A 52 9.09 -18.14 10.63
C PHE A 52 9.13 -19.67 10.66
N GLU A 53 9.02 -20.29 11.84
CA GLU A 53 8.92 -21.74 11.98
C GLU A 53 7.74 -22.32 11.21
N TYR A 54 6.60 -21.62 11.21
CA TYR A 54 5.46 -21.99 10.39
C TYR A 54 5.78 -21.90 8.89
N LEU A 55 6.33 -20.77 8.43
CA LEU A 55 6.72 -20.59 7.02
C LEU A 55 7.73 -21.63 6.56
N LYS A 56 8.66 -22.04 7.45
CA LYS A 56 9.57 -23.15 7.21
C LYS A 56 8.83 -24.49 7.10
N GLY A 57 7.87 -24.75 7.97
CA GLY A 57 7.04 -25.95 7.92
C GLY A 57 6.27 -26.08 6.60
N GLU A 58 5.86 -24.95 6.01
CA GLU A 58 5.22 -24.88 4.68
C GLU A 58 6.23 -24.88 3.51
N GLY A 59 7.54 -24.93 3.78
CA GLY A 59 8.59 -24.91 2.74
C GLY A 59 8.82 -23.55 2.08
N LEU A 60 8.23 -22.47 2.59
CA LEU A 60 8.33 -21.10 2.06
C LEU A 60 9.60 -20.37 2.56
N ALA A 61 10.15 -20.81 3.68
CA ALA A 61 11.36 -20.25 4.29
C ALA A 61 12.29 -21.36 4.80
N LYS A 62 13.55 -21.01 5.09
CA LYS A 62 14.57 -21.97 5.54
C LYS A 62 15.58 -21.32 6.49
N TRP A 63 16.01 -22.06 7.51
CA TRP A 63 17.12 -21.65 8.38
C TRP A 63 18.46 -21.78 7.67
N MET A 64 19.28 -20.74 7.75
CA MET A 64 20.63 -20.71 7.15
C MET A 64 21.73 -20.94 8.19
N ALA A 65 21.53 -20.46 9.42
CA ALA A 65 22.48 -20.63 10.50
C ALA A 65 21.78 -20.71 11.86
N LEU A 66 22.52 -21.20 12.86
CA LEU A 66 22.09 -21.16 14.25
C LEU A 66 21.91 -19.72 14.72
N GLY A 67 21.02 -19.52 15.69
CA GLY A 67 20.78 -18.21 16.27
C GLY A 67 19.75 -17.36 15.54
N GLY A 68 18.82 -17.97 14.78
CA GLY A 68 17.66 -17.26 14.23
C GLY A 68 17.89 -16.58 12.87
N TYR A 69 18.89 -17.02 12.11
CA TYR A 69 19.16 -16.53 10.77
C TYR A 69 18.48 -17.38 9.70
N GLY A 70 17.59 -16.77 8.93
CA GLY A 70 16.76 -17.43 7.93
C GLY A 70 16.87 -16.80 6.54
N THR A 71 16.20 -17.42 5.57
CA THR A 71 16.09 -16.96 4.19
C THR A 71 14.76 -17.42 3.57
N ILE A 72 14.39 -16.85 2.43
CA ILE A 72 13.24 -17.27 1.63
C ILE A 72 13.65 -18.38 0.64
N THR A 73 12.77 -19.36 0.42
CA THR A 73 12.98 -20.40 -0.59
C THR A 73 12.44 -19.95 -1.95
N HIS A 74 12.75 -20.70 -3.01
CA HIS A 74 12.12 -20.46 -4.31
C HIS A 74 10.58 -20.58 -4.26
N TRP A 75 10.05 -21.52 -3.46
CA TRP A 75 8.61 -21.64 -3.25
C TRP A 75 8.02 -20.45 -2.52
N GLY A 76 8.73 -19.91 -1.51
CA GLY A 76 8.33 -18.68 -0.83
C GLY A 76 8.29 -17.49 -1.77
N ILE A 77 9.28 -17.36 -2.67
CA ILE A 77 9.30 -16.31 -3.70
C ILE A 77 8.08 -16.41 -4.61
N LYS A 78 7.83 -17.60 -5.17
CA LYS A 78 6.68 -17.81 -6.06
C LYS A 78 5.36 -17.52 -5.36
N GLU A 79 5.23 -17.93 -4.09
CA GLU A 79 4.05 -17.68 -3.28
C GLU A 79 3.82 -16.18 -3.06
N VAL A 80 4.88 -15.40 -2.83
CA VAL A 80 4.79 -13.93 -2.73
C VAL A 80 4.47 -13.30 -4.07
N GLU A 81 5.14 -13.70 -5.15
CA GLU A 81 4.92 -13.18 -6.49
C GLU A 81 3.49 -13.45 -6.98
N ASP A 82 3.01 -14.69 -6.83
CA ASP A 82 1.64 -15.08 -7.18
C ASP A 82 0.64 -14.25 -6.34
N ALA A 83 0.90 -14.02 -5.05
CA ALA A 83 0.07 -13.15 -4.22
C ALA A 83 0.09 -11.67 -4.67
N LEU A 84 1.26 -11.16 -5.07
CA LEU A 84 1.44 -9.78 -5.57
C LEU A 84 0.72 -9.58 -6.92
N VAL A 85 0.70 -10.59 -7.79
CA VAL A 85 -0.09 -10.58 -9.04
C VAL A 85 -1.53 -11.07 -8.86
N GLN A 86 -2.01 -11.13 -7.62
CA GLN A 86 -3.39 -11.46 -7.23
C GLN A 86 -3.88 -12.83 -7.74
N ARG A 87 -2.96 -13.77 -7.92
CA ARG A 87 -3.33 -15.18 -8.13
C ARG A 87 -3.67 -15.80 -6.78
N PRO A 88 -4.73 -16.61 -6.70
CA PRO A 88 -4.98 -17.42 -5.51
C PRO A 88 -3.77 -18.29 -5.23
N THR A 89 -3.18 -18.17 -4.04
CA THR A 89 -2.08 -19.02 -3.62
C THR A 89 -2.56 -20.04 -2.59
N ALA A 90 -1.71 -21.02 -2.29
CA ALA A 90 -2.07 -22.08 -1.35
C ALA A 90 -2.21 -21.57 0.09
N HIS A 91 -1.44 -20.53 0.46
CA HIS A 91 -1.32 -20.04 1.83
C HIS A 91 -1.84 -18.62 2.02
N PHE A 92 -2.01 -17.86 0.94
CA PHE A 92 -2.46 -16.48 0.93
C PHE A 92 -3.64 -16.32 -0.03
N PRO A 93 -4.89 -16.21 0.47
CA PRO A 93 -6.02 -15.92 -0.40
C PRO A 93 -5.77 -14.56 -1.08
N ALA A 94 -6.21 -14.40 -2.33
CA ALA A 94 -6.01 -13.19 -3.14
C ALA A 94 -6.52 -11.87 -2.49
N ASN A 95 -7.17 -11.96 -1.32
CA ASN A 95 -7.70 -10.86 -0.51
C ASN A 95 -6.85 -10.54 0.73
N ILE A 96 -5.52 -10.74 0.73
CA ILE A 96 -4.70 -10.25 1.84
C ILE A 96 -4.60 -8.73 1.74
N ILE A 97 -5.48 -8.05 2.49
CA ILE A 97 -5.32 -6.63 2.78
C ILE A 97 -4.14 -6.50 3.75
N ILE A 98 -2.99 -6.04 3.24
CA ILE A 98 -1.82 -5.73 4.06
C ILE A 98 -2.12 -4.45 4.84
N LEU A 99 -2.85 -4.57 5.95
CA LEU A 99 -3.10 -3.48 6.88
C LEU A 99 -1.86 -3.28 7.76
N THR A 100 -0.80 -2.64 7.26
CA THR A 100 0.22 -2.09 8.17
C THR A 100 -0.41 -0.96 9.00
N ASN A 101 -0.27 -1.07 10.32
CA ASN A 101 -0.90 -0.26 11.38
C ASN A 101 -1.33 1.16 10.97
N SER A 102 -2.63 1.33 10.72
CA SER A 102 -3.27 2.64 10.59
C SER A 102 -4.26 2.83 11.74
N PRO A 103 -3.98 3.70 12.72
CA PRO A 103 -4.97 4.14 13.69
C PRO A 103 -6.07 4.90 12.94
N GLY A 104 -7.30 4.36 12.91
CA GLY A 104 -8.44 5.03 12.28
C GLY A 104 -9.27 4.20 11.31
N ALA A 105 -9.09 2.88 11.23
CA ALA A 105 -9.99 2.03 10.47
C ALA A 105 -11.40 1.98 11.12
N THR A 106 -12.26 2.92 10.78
CA THR A 106 -13.70 2.87 11.04
C THR A 106 -14.37 2.15 9.88
N ILE A 107 -14.94 0.97 10.17
CA ILE A 107 -15.85 0.29 9.25
C ILE A 107 -17.15 1.10 9.23
N ASN A 108 -17.30 1.99 8.24
CA ASN A 108 -18.56 2.70 8.03
C ASN A 108 -19.52 1.78 7.25
N ALA A 109 -20.19 0.87 7.97
CA ALA A 109 -21.42 0.27 7.48
C ALA A 109 -22.54 1.32 7.61
N GLY A 110 -22.70 2.14 6.58
CA GLY A 110 -23.75 3.16 6.54
C GLY A 110 -25.14 2.52 6.62
N VAL A 111 -25.81 2.68 7.76
CA VAL A 111 -27.23 2.36 7.94
C VAL A 111 -27.98 3.67 8.06
N ASN A 112 -28.77 4.02 7.05
CA ASN A 112 -29.86 4.98 7.17
C ASN A 112 -31.12 4.42 6.51
N ASN A 113 -32.10 4.14 7.35
CA ASN A 113 -33.54 4.07 7.11
C ASN A 113 -34.10 3.02 6.12
N ASN A 114 -34.46 1.88 6.72
CA ASN A 114 -35.77 1.24 6.60
C ASN A 114 -36.26 0.80 5.21
N THR A 115 -35.36 0.29 4.39
CA THR A 115 -35.63 -0.81 3.44
C THR A 115 -34.34 -1.57 3.25
N SER A 116 -34.20 -2.73 3.92
CA SER A 116 -33.08 -3.63 3.69
C SER A 116 -33.21 -4.24 2.30
N THR A 117 -32.66 -3.55 1.30
CA THR A 117 -32.28 -4.20 0.05
C THR A 117 -31.15 -5.15 0.41
N ILE A 118 -31.44 -6.44 0.39
CA ILE A 118 -30.41 -7.47 0.43
C ILE A 118 -29.56 -7.20 -0.81
N PHE A 119 -28.41 -6.56 -0.62
CA PHE A 119 -27.37 -6.50 -1.64
C PHE A 119 -26.83 -7.92 -1.80
N ASP A 120 -27.44 -8.66 -2.73
CA ASP A 120 -26.99 -10.00 -3.08
C ASP A 120 -25.71 -9.88 -3.91
N GLN A 121 -24.57 -10.03 -3.24
CA GLN A 121 -23.25 -10.04 -3.88
C GLN A 121 -22.88 -11.41 -4.45
N ARG A 122 -23.76 -12.42 -4.34
CA ARG A 122 -23.52 -13.73 -4.98
C ARG A 122 -23.60 -13.51 -6.49
N ASN A 123 -22.45 -13.63 -7.16
CA ASN A 123 -22.21 -13.36 -8.58
C ASN A 123 -21.87 -11.91 -8.97
N GLN A 124 -21.76 -10.98 -8.02
CA GLN A 124 -21.20 -9.66 -8.34
C GLN A 124 -19.67 -9.74 -8.22
N GLN A 125 -19.00 -10.05 -9.32
CA GLN A 125 -17.56 -9.85 -9.41
C GLN A 125 -17.30 -8.35 -9.51
N VAL A 126 -17.01 -7.72 -8.37
CA VAL A 126 -16.41 -6.40 -8.35
C VAL A 126 -14.99 -6.58 -8.89
N LYS A 127 -14.87 -6.42 -10.21
CA LYS A 127 -13.59 -6.45 -10.91
C LYS A 127 -12.87 -5.16 -10.54
N TYR A 128 -12.21 -5.19 -9.38
CA TYR A 128 -11.37 -4.13 -8.80
C TYR A 128 -12.14 -2.94 -8.16
N GLN A 129 -11.98 -2.78 -6.86
CA GLN A 129 -12.19 -1.51 -6.14
C GLN A 129 -10.81 -1.05 -5.67
N TYR A 130 -10.27 -0.05 -6.37
CA TYR A 130 -9.01 0.58 -6.02
C TYR A 130 -9.24 1.51 -4.82
N ASN A 131 -8.77 1.12 -3.64
CA ASN A 131 -8.81 1.98 -2.44
C ASN A 131 -7.52 2.82 -2.39
N ALA A 132 -7.36 3.71 -3.36
CA ALA A 132 -6.16 4.48 -3.66
C ALA A 132 -5.76 5.48 -2.59
N ALA A 133 -6.74 5.91 -1.78
CA ALA A 133 -6.62 7.11 -0.97
C ALA A 133 -6.49 6.83 0.54
N GLY A 134 -6.40 5.57 0.96
CA GLY A 134 -6.53 5.20 2.38
C GLY A 134 -5.59 5.94 3.34
N ASN A 135 -4.39 6.30 2.88
CA ASN A 135 -3.39 7.04 3.67
C ASN A 135 -3.28 8.52 3.30
N ILE A 136 -3.94 8.98 2.23
CA ILE A 136 -3.85 10.36 1.76
C ILE A 136 -4.91 11.19 2.47
N ASN A 137 -4.50 11.99 3.45
CA ASN A 137 -5.39 12.87 4.20
C ASN A 137 -4.91 14.32 4.16
N LEU A 138 -5.07 14.95 2.99
CA LEU A 138 -4.74 16.36 2.77
C LEU A 138 -5.61 17.32 3.59
N ASN A 139 -6.78 16.88 4.05
CA ASN A 139 -7.64 17.68 4.93
C ASN A 139 -7.07 17.80 6.35
N SER A 140 -6.23 16.86 6.77
CA SER A 140 -5.51 16.91 8.05
C SER A 140 -4.21 17.71 7.99
N SER A 141 -3.77 18.10 6.79
CA SER A 141 -2.54 18.85 6.61
C SER A 141 -2.68 20.28 7.11
N THR A 142 -1.98 20.57 8.20
CA THR A 142 -1.93 21.91 8.82
C THR A 142 -0.61 22.61 8.57
N THR A 143 0.40 21.89 8.07
CA THR A 143 1.75 22.41 7.85
C THR A 143 2.23 22.10 6.44
N LYS A 144 3.17 22.91 5.96
CA LYS A 144 3.85 22.71 4.68
C LYS A 144 4.52 21.33 4.58
N ASP A 145 5.14 20.87 5.66
CA ASP A 145 5.81 19.58 5.70
C ASP A 145 4.83 18.41 5.64
N ASP A 146 3.67 18.53 6.29
CA ASP A 146 2.63 17.50 6.17
C ASP A 146 2.06 17.45 4.75
N PHE A 147 1.79 18.61 4.14
CA PHE A 147 1.37 18.69 2.75
C PHE A 147 2.37 18.01 1.80
N ILE A 148 3.67 18.26 1.97
CA ILE A 148 4.72 17.60 1.17
C ILE A 148 4.70 16.08 1.37
N LYS A 149 4.52 15.59 2.60
CA LYS A 149 4.39 14.14 2.87
C LYS A 149 3.17 13.53 2.16
N GLN A 150 2.04 14.23 2.18
CA GLN A 150 0.84 13.77 1.47
C GLN A 150 1.05 13.72 -0.05
N LEU A 151 1.77 14.68 -0.64
CA LEU A 151 2.15 14.62 -2.06
C LEU A 151 3.11 13.46 -2.37
N ASP A 152 4.04 13.13 -1.47
CA ASP A 152 4.91 11.96 -1.63
C ASP A 152 4.12 10.63 -1.56
N LEU A 153 3.08 10.54 -0.72
CA LEU A 153 2.16 9.40 -0.70
C LEU A 153 1.36 9.29 -2.00
N LEU A 154 0.83 10.41 -2.51
CA LEU A 154 0.11 10.46 -3.77
C LEU A 154 0.94 9.93 -4.95
N LYS A 155 2.24 10.25 -5.00
CA LYS A 155 3.18 9.69 -5.99
C LYS A 155 3.31 8.17 -5.88
N THR A 156 3.36 7.65 -4.66
CA THR A 156 3.45 6.21 -4.41
C THR A 156 2.20 5.51 -4.91
N GLU A 157 1.03 6.06 -4.61
CA GLU A 157 -0.25 5.51 -5.03
C GLU A 157 -0.43 5.54 -6.55
N LEU A 158 0.05 6.58 -7.24
CA LEU A 158 0.07 6.61 -8.71
C LEU A 158 0.87 5.45 -9.31
N LYS A 159 2.00 5.09 -8.70
CA LYS A 159 2.78 3.92 -9.14
C LYS A 159 1.97 2.64 -8.97
N VAL A 160 1.33 2.48 -7.82
CA VAL A 160 0.47 1.32 -7.52
C VAL A 160 -0.67 1.23 -8.53
N ALA A 161 -1.30 2.34 -8.88
CA ALA A 161 -2.36 2.39 -9.89
C ALA A 161 -1.85 1.95 -11.27
N ALA A 162 -0.65 2.37 -11.68
CA ALA A 162 -0.07 1.96 -12.95
C ALA A 162 0.35 0.49 -12.96
N ASP A 163 0.93 -0.01 -11.87
CA ASP A 163 1.32 -1.42 -11.72
C ASP A 163 0.09 -2.35 -11.75
N ALA A 164 -1.04 -1.87 -11.22
CA ALA A 164 -2.33 -2.53 -11.32
C ALA A 164 -3.03 -2.31 -12.69
N GLN A 165 -2.38 -1.63 -13.64
CA GLN A 165 -2.93 -1.28 -14.96
C GLN A 165 -4.23 -0.46 -14.90
N ALA A 166 -4.49 0.21 -13.77
CA ALA A 166 -5.65 1.10 -13.61
C ALA A 166 -5.47 2.42 -14.36
N ILE A 167 -4.22 2.80 -14.63
CA ILE A 167 -3.78 3.89 -15.51
C ILE A 167 -2.61 3.42 -16.38
N ASP A 168 -2.42 4.08 -17.52
CA ASP A 168 -1.29 3.85 -18.41
C ASP A 168 0.03 4.39 -17.82
N GLU A 169 1.16 3.73 -18.10
CA GLU A 169 2.49 4.10 -17.57
C GLU A 169 2.94 5.49 -18.04
N LEU A 170 2.63 5.89 -19.27
CA LEU A 170 2.95 7.25 -19.76
C LEU A 170 2.14 8.29 -19.00
N LEU A 171 0.88 7.99 -18.72
CA LEU A 171 0.02 8.88 -17.94
C LEU A 171 0.49 8.99 -16.48
N GLU A 172 0.85 7.87 -15.86
CA GLU A 172 1.46 7.85 -14.52
C GLU A 172 2.69 8.75 -14.47
N SER A 173 3.63 8.56 -15.40
CA SER A 173 4.87 9.32 -15.48
C SER A 173 4.62 10.82 -15.63
N LYS A 174 3.64 11.20 -16.46
CA LYS A 174 3.21 12.60 -16.63
C LYS A 174 2.69 13.20 -15.32
N ILE A 175 1.77 12.51 -14.64
CA ILE A 175 1.16 13.00 -13.40
C ILE A 175 2.21 13.06 -12.29
N ARG A 176 3.05 12.03 -12.16
CA ARG A 176 4.17 11.98 -11.21
C ARG A 176 5.10 13.17 -11.38
N THR A 177 5.46 13.51 -12.62
CA THR A 177 6.35 14.65 -12.91
C THR A 177 5.76 15.96 -12.37
N LEU A 178 4.47 16.21 -12.61
CA LEU A 178 3.77 17.39 -12.11
C LEU A 178 3.71 17.43 -10.56
N ILE A 179 3.53 16.27 -9.91
CA ILE A 179 3.55 16.19 -8.44
C ILE A 179 4.97 16.45 -7.89
N LEU A 180 6.01 15.96 -8.56
CA LEU A 180 7.40 16.24 -8.17
C LEU A 180 7.73 17.73 -8.30
N GLU A 181 7.28 18.38 -9.36
CA GLU A 181 7.40 19.84 -9.54
C GLU A 181 6.65 20.59 -8.43
N ALA A 182 5.45 20.14 -8.07
CA ALA A 182 4.68 20.69 -6.95
C ALA A 182 5.43 20.53 -5.60
N ILE A 183 6.01 19.35 -5.33
CA ILE A 183 6.82 19.11 -4.13
C ILE A 183 8.05 20.03 -4.11
N ALA A 184 8.75 20.16 -5.24
CA ALA A 184 9.92 21.01 -5.35
C ALA A 184 9.58 22.49 -5.09
N GLU A 185 8.44 22.95 -5.63
CA GLU A 185 7.92 24.30 -5.38
C GLU A 185 7.59 24.51 -3.90
N ALA A 186 6.83 23.60 -3.29
CA ALA A 186 6.47 23.67 -1.87
C ALA A 186 7.69 23.66 -0.93
N ARG A 187 8.80 23.03 -1.33
CA ARG A 187 10.05 22.98 -0.54
C ARG A 187 10.83 24.29 -0.56
N LYS A 188 10.58 25.21 -1.49
CA LYS A 188 11.29 26.50 -1.52
C LYS A 188 11.08 27.28 -0.22
N ALA A 189 12.06 28.14 0.08
CA ALA A 189 11.96 29.08 1.21
C ALA A 189 10.80 30.06 1.03
N SER A 190 10.52 30.45 -0.22
CA SER A 190 9.36 31.23 -0.63
C SER A 190 8.68 30.52 -1.81
N PRO A 191 7.71 29.64 -1.55
CA PRO A 191 6.98 28.92 -2.60
C PRO A 191 6.13 29.87 -3.44
N GLU A 192 6.14 29.70 -4.75
CA GLU A 192 5.22 30.42 -5.63
C GLU A 192 3.89 29.68 -5.72
N LYS A 193 2.88 30.22 -5.03
CA LYS A 193 1.51 29.69 -4.99
C LYS A 193 0.96 29.39 -6.39
N THR A 194 1.12 30.32 -7.34
CA THR A 194 0.60 30.17 -8.71
C THR A 194 1.19 28.96 -9.41
N SER A 195 2.50 28.75 -9.29
CA SER A 195 3.21 27.62 -9.90
C SER A 195 2.75 26.30 -9.29
N LEU A 196 2.71 26.22 -7.95
CA LEU A 196 2.22 25.04 -7.23
C LEU A 196 0.80 24.65 -7.64
N VAL A 197 -0.12 25.61 -7.62
CA VAL A 197 -1.53 25.43 -7.99
C VAL A 197 -1.64 24.98 -9.45
N ASN A 198 -0.82 25.52 -10.35
CA ASN A 198 -0.81 25.14 -11.76
C ASN A 198 -0.34 23.70 -11.99
N TYR A 199 0.70 23.24 -11.28
CA TYR A 199 1.15 21.84 -11.38
C TYR A 199 0.07 20.86 -10.91
N LEU A 200 -0.54 21.12 -9.75
CA LEU A 200 -1.60 20.28 -9.20
C LEU A 200 -2.86 20.28 -10.07
N LYS A 201 -3.20 21.42 -10.67
CA LYS A 201 -4.31 21.51 -11.64
C LYS A 201 -4.04 20.66 -12.88
N GLN A 202 -2.85 20.76 -13.47
CA GLN A 202 -2.50 19.95 -14.65
C GLN A 202 -2.48 18.45 -14.34
N ALA A 203 -2.06 18.08 -13.12
CA ALA A 203 -2.10 16.70 -12.64
C ALA A 203 -3.55 16.21 -12.56
N ASN A 204 -4.44 17.03 -11.98
CA ASN A 204 -5.87 16.73 -11.84
C ASN A 204 -6.56 16.60 -13.21
N ASP A 205 -6.32 17.56 -14.11
CA ASP A 205 -6.87 17.57 -15.46
C ASP A 205 -6.45 16.30 -16.23
N SER A 206 -5.25 15.78 -15.97
CA SER A 206 -4.75 14.56 -16.63
C SER A 206 -5.41 13.27 -16.13
N ILE A 207 -5.88 13.22 -14.87
CA ILE A 207 -6.44 11.98 -14.28
C ILE A 207 -7.96 11.99 -14.13
N SER A 208 -8.60 13.16 -14.08
CA SER A 208 -10.01 13.33 -13.70
C SER A 208 -11.04 12.64 -14.62
N SER A 209 -10.65 12.30 -15.85
CA SER A 209 -11.49 11.56 -16.79
C SER A 209 -11.51 10.05 -16.57
N ILE A 210 -10.66 9.52 -15.68
CA ILE A 210 -10.45 8.09 -15.51
C ILE A 210 -11.22 7.59 -14.29
N THR A 211 -12.32 6.88 -14.55
CA THR A 211 -13.22 6.41 -13.50
C THR A 211 -12.57 5.39 -12.54
N SER A 212 -11.64 4.56 -13.02
CA SER A 212 -10.94 3.55 -12.20
C SER A 212 -10.06 4.15 -11.10
N VAL A 213 -9.75 5.44 -11.17
CA VAL A 213 -8.88 6.16 -10.22
C VAL A 213 -9.54 7.43 -9.68
N ALA A 214 -10.87 7.43 -9.57
CA ALA A 214 -11.64 8.58 -9.07
C ALA A 214 -11.16 9.04 -7.67
N GLU A 215 -10.73 8.13 -6.80
CA GLU A 215 -10.18 8.47 -5.49
C GLU A 215 -8.84 9.23 -5.57
N LEU A 216 -7.96 8.87 -6.50
CA LEU A 216 -6.73 9.62 -6.75
C LEU A 216 -7.05 11.01 -7.29
N ALA A 217 -7.97 11.11 -8.25
CA ALA A 217 -8.42 12.40 -8.77
C ALA A 217 -8.98 13.30 -7.64
N GLY A 218 -9.78 12.73 -6.74
CA GLY A 218 -10.26 13.41 -5.54
C GLY A 218 -9.12 13.88 -4.63
N SER A 219 -8.09 13.05 -4.45
CA SER A 219 -6.91 13.37 -3.64
C SER A 219 -6.09 14.52 -4.25
N ILE A 220 -5.89 14.53 -5.58
CA ILE A 220 -5.23 15.64 -6.28
C ILE A 220 -6.06 16.92 -6.19
N THR A 221 -7.38 16.81 -6.31
CA THR A 221 -8.29 17.94 -6.14
C THR A 221 -8.17 18.54 -4.74
N ASN A 222 -8.11 17.71 -3.69
CA ASN A 222 -7.90 18.19 -2.32
C ASN A 222 -6.53 18.88 -2.16
N ALA A 223 -5.47 18.37 -2.81
CA ALA A 223 -4.15 18.98 -2.77
C ALA A 223 -4.16 20.37 -3.43
N TYR A 224 -4.83 20.46 -4.57
CA TYR A 224 -5.04 21.71 -5.31
C TYR A 224 -5.79 22.75 -4.46
N GLU A 225 -6.86 22.36 -3.78
CA GLU A 225 -7.61 23.27 -2.90
C GLU A 225 -6.81 23.68 -1.66
N TRP A 226 -6.05 22.75 -1.07
CA TRP A 226 -5.14 23.06 0.03
C TRP A 226 -4.12 24.12 -0.37
N ALA A 227 -3.47 23.94 -1.53
CA ALA A 227 -2.48 24.87 -2.08
C ALA A 227 -3.05 26.27 -2.33
N LYS A 228 -4.35 26.38 -2.66
CA LYS A 228 -5.04 27.67 -2.81
C LYS A 228 -5.31 28.37 -1.48
N GLN A 229 -5.42 27.63 -0.38
CA GLN A 229 -5.81 28.18 0.93
C GLN A 229 -4.59 28.51 1.81
N PHE A 230 -3.56 27.67 1.82
CA PHE A 230 -2.51 27.68 2.85
C PHE A 230 -1.14 28.21 2.40
N LEU A 231 -1.02 28.61 1.13
CA LEU A 231 0.13 29.34 0.57
C LEU A 231 -0.34 30.66 -0.02
#